data_AF-A0A448NUF7-F1
#
_entry.id   AF-A0A448NUF7-F1
#
_cell.length_a   1.000
_cell.length_b   1.000
_cell.length_c   1.000
_cell.angle_alpha   90.00
_cell.angle_beta   90.00
_cell.angle_gamma   90.00
#
_symmetry.space_group_name_H-M   'P 1'
#
loop_
_entity.id
_entity.type
_entity.pdbx_description
1 polymer ?
#
loop_
_entity_poly.entity_id
_entity_poly.type
_entity_poly.pdbx_seq_one_letter_code
_entity_poly.pdbx_strand_id
1 'polypeptide(L)'
;MNENEISKVVFESGLKIHRKLGVGLYEAVYEECLVYELKQKGLKVERQKDISIEYEGLVIEKAFRVDLLIEDKVIIEIRAVPEINNYHTYQLLNYLRITGYKLGMLLNFHSLLFKDGVKRIVNHL
;
A
#
# COMPACT_ATOMS: atom_id res chain seq x y z
N MET A 1 -17.08 3.00 1.49
CA MET A 1 -16.25 2.87 2.71
C MET A 1 -15.33 4.07 2.85
N ASN A 2 -14.98 4.44 4.08
CA ASN A 2 -13.94 5.43 4.38
C ASN A 2 -12.55 4.78 4.48
N GLU A 3 -11.50 5.60 4.53
CA GLU A 3 -10.09 5.21 4.59
C GLU A 3 -9.77 4.32 5.80
N ASN A 4 -10.41 4.58 6.95
CA ASN A 4 -10.22 3.76 8.16
C ASN A 4 -10.80 2.37 7.99
N GLU A 5 -12.01 2.25 7.45
CA GLU A 5 -12.65 0.97 7.16
C GLU A 5 -11.83 0.16 6.14
N ILE A 6 -11.38 0.81 5.07
CA ILE A 6 -10.54 0.17 4.04
C ILE A 6 -9.25 -0.35 4.65
N SER A 7 -8.57 0.47 5.46
CA SER A 7 -7.30 0.08 6.09
C SER A 7 -7.41 -1.11 7.02
N LYS A 8 -8.55 -1.24 7.72
CA LYS A 8 -8.83 -2.39 8.59
C LYS A 8 -8.97 -3.65 7.74
N VAL A 9 -9.70 -3.57 6.63
CA VAL A 9 -9.85 -4.68 5.69
C VAL A 9 -8.51 -5.09 5.08
N VAL A 10 -7.67 -4.12 4.72
CA VAL A 10 -6.31 -4.37 4.20
C VAL A 10 -5.45 -5.06 5.25
N PHE A 11 -5.43 -4.56 6.47
CA PHE A 11 -4.66 -5.15 7.57
C PHE A 11 -5.08 -6.60 7.83
N GLU A 12 -6.38 -6.87 7.94
CA GLU A 12 -6.90 -8.22 8.18
C GLU A 12 -6.54 -9.19 7.04
N SER A 13 -6.57 -8.71 5.80
CA SER A 13 -6.23 -9.49 4.61
C SER A 13 -4.73 -9.81 4.59
N GLY A 14 -3.87 -8.82 4.85
CA GLY A 14 -2.42 -9.01 4.98
C GLY A 14 -2.06 -9.95 6.14
N LEU A 15 -2.73 -9.83 7.28
CA LEU A 15 -2.53 -10.73 8.43
C LEU A 15 -2.89 -12.18 8.09
N LYS A 16 -3.98 -12.40 7.36
CA LYS A 16 -4.37 -13.73 6.88
C LYS A 16 -3.30 -14.32 5.96
N ILE A 17 -2.77 -13.52 5.04
CA ILE A 17 -1.71 -13.94 4.10
C ILE A 17 -0.43 -14.29 4.86
N HIS A 18 0.02 -13.40 5.76
CA HIS A 18 1.22 -13.61 6.58
C HIS A 18 1.11 -14.88 7.42
N ARG A 19 -0.03 -15.15 8.06
CA ARG A 19 -0.28 -16.39 8.80
C ARG A 19 -0.24 -17.64 7.92
N LYS A 20 -0.72 -17.56 6.69
CA LYS A 20 -0.83 -18.70 5.79
C LYS A 20 0.48 -19.03 5.06
N LEU A 21 1.20 -18.00 4.64
CA LEU A 21 2.40 -18.15 3.78
C LEU A 21 3.70 -17.95 4.54
N GLY A 22 3.66 -17.34 5.73
CA GLY A 22 4.85 -16.95 6.47
C GLY A 22 5.65 -15.86 5.75
N VAL A 23 6.90 -15.72 6.18
CA VAL A 23 7.87 -14.75 5.65
C VAL A 23 8.82 -15.42 4.65
N GLY A 24 9.51 -14.65 3.80
CA GLY A 24 10.58 -15.14 2.94
C GLY A 24 10.22 -15.32 1.46
N LEU A 25 9.05 -14.83 1.04
CA LEU A 25 8.65 -14.79 -0.38
C LEU A 25 8.94 -13.42 -1.01
N TYR A 26 8.91 -13.36 -2.34
CA TYR A 26 9.01 -12.10 -3.07
C TYR A 26 7.77 -11.21 -2.86
N GLU A 27 7.96 -9.90 -2.91
CA GLU A 27 6.91 -8.89 -2.78
C GLU A 27 5.74 -9.14 -3.75
N ALA A 28 6.05 -9.50 -4.99
CA ALA A 28 5.07 -9.82 -6.02
C ALA A 28 4.10 -10.96 -5.63
N VAL A 29 4.54 -11.92 -4.80
CA VAL A 29 3.68 -13.02 -4.32
C VAL A 29 2.68 -12.50 -3.28
N TYR A 30 3.15 -11.68 -2.34
CA TYR A 30 2.28 -11.06 -1.34
C TYR A 30 1.30 -10.08 -1.98
N GLU A 31 1.74 -9.32 -2.99
CA GLU A 31 0.90 -8.44 -3.80
C GLU A 31 -0.24 -9.20 -4.49
N GLU A 32 0.07 -10.28 -5.20
CA GLU A 32 -0.93 -11.09 -5.90
C GLU A 32 -1.97 -11.64 -4.90
N CYS A 33 -1.51 -12.14 -3.75
CA CYS A 33 -2.39 -12.64 -2.70
C CYS A 33 -3.28 -11.53 -2.12
N LEU A 34 -2.73 -10.33 -1.90
CA LEU A 34 -3.48 -9.22 -1.33
C LEU A 34 -4.54 -8.71 -2.30
N VAL A 35 -4.21 -8.61 -3.59
CA VAL A 35 -5.19 -8.31 -4.65
C VAL A 35 -6.33 -9.32 -4.64
N TYR A 36 -6.02 -10.61 -4.57
CA TYR A 36 -7.02 -11.67 -4.51
C TYR A 36 -7.93 -11.51 -3.28
N GLU A 37 -7.37 -11.39 -2.08
CA GLU A 37 -8.16 -11.27 -0.84
C GLU A 37 -9.04 -10.00 -0.83
N LEU A 38 -8.54 -8.87 -1.30
CA LEU A 38 -9.29 -7.60 -1.31
C LEU A 38 -10.42 -7.61 -2.35
N LYS A 39 -10.19 -8.19 -3.54
CA LYS A 39 -11.24 -8.36 -4.53
C LYS A 39 -12.35 -9.30 -4.05
N GLN A 40 -12.01 -10.37 -3.34
CA GLN A 40 -13.00 -11.27 -2.75
C GLN A 40 -13.85 -10.60 -1.66
N LYS A 41 -13.35 -9.50 -1.07
CA LYS A 41 -14.12 -8.64 -0.15
C LYS A 41 -14.91 -7.55 -0.87
N GLY A 42 -14.97 -7.57 -2.20
CA GLY A 42 -15.74 -6.64 -3.02
C GLY A 42 -15.10 -5.27 -3.22
N LEU A 43 -13.81 -5.10 -2.87
CA LEU A 43 -13.12 -3.83 -3.04
C LEU A 43 -12.61 -3.64 -4.47
N LYS A 44 -12.70 -2.40 -4.98
CA LYS A 44 -11.99 -1.95 -6.17
C LYS A 44 -10.50 -1.88 -5.87
N VAL A 45 -9.71 -2.63 -6.63
CA VAL A 45 -8.23 -2.70 -6.50
C VAL A 45 -7.60 -2.41 -7.86
N GLU A 46 -6.88 -1.29 -7.95
CA GLU A 46 -6.01 -0.98 -9.07
C GLU A 46 -4.58 -1.39 -8.70
N ARG A 47 -4.01 -2.32 -9.46
CA ARG A 47 -2.69 -2.89 -9.22
C ARG A 47 -1.65 -2.22 -10.10
N GLN A 48 -0.46 -1.97 -9.55
CA GLN A 48 0.70 -1.45 -10.26
C GLN A 48 0.32 -0.18 -11.05
N LYS A 49 -0.34 0.74 -10.34
CA LYS A 49 -0.98 1.94 -10.91
C LYS A 49 0.05 3.03 -11.14
N ASP A 50 0.24 3.40 -12.40
CA ASP A 50 1.02 4.59 -12.76
C ASP A 50 0.26 5.86 -12.32
N ILE A 51 1.00 6.78 -11.70
CA ILE A 51 0.54 8.09 -11.25
C ILE A 51 1.32 9.16 -12.00
N SER A 52 0.60 10.09 -12.62
CA SER A 52 1.16 11.28 -13.24
C SER A 52 1.24 12.42 -12.22
N ILE A 53 2.22 13.31 -12.41
CA ILE A 53 2.35 14.52 -11.57
C ILE A 53 2.32 15.75 -12.47
N GLU A 54 1.79 16.84 -11.94
CA GLU A 54 1.88 18.16 -12.55
C GLU A 54 2.86 19.02 -11.75
N TYR A 55 3.85 19.58 -12.42
CA TYR A 55 4.80 20.52 -11.85
C TYR A 55 4.81 21.80 -12.69
N GLU A 56 4.20 22.87 -12.17
CA GLU A 56 4.16 24.18 -12.84
C GLU A 56 3.65 24.13 -14.30
N GLY A 57 2.60 23.34 -14.56
CA GLY A 57 2.02 23.13 -15.89
C GLY A 57 2.75 22.08 -16.76
N LEU A 58 3.89 21.55 -16.31
CA LEU A 58 4.50 20.36 -16.91
C LEU A 58 3.83 19.10 -16.35
N VAL A 59 3.14 18.35 -17.22
CA VAL A 59 2.62 17.03 -16.89
C VAL A 59 3.69 15.98 -17.13
N ILE A 60 4.12 15.32 -16.07
CA ILE A 60 5.02 14.17 -16.13
C ILE A 60 4.16 12.91 -16.04
N GLU A 61 3.92 12.30 -17.20
CA GLU A 61 3.15 11.06 -17.27
C GLU A 61 3.91 9.91 -16.60
N LYS A 62 3.17 9.06 -15.87
CA LYS A 62 3.73 7.86 -15.21
C LYS A 62 4.96 8.16 -14.35
N ALA A 63 4.95 9.30 -13.66
CA ALA A 63 6.05 9.79 -12.85
C ALA A 63 6.47 8.81 -11.75
N PHE A 64 5.51 8.06 -11.19
CA PHE A 64 5.79 6.94 -10.31
C PHE A 64 4.66 5.91 -10.40
N ARG A 65 4.91 4.74 -9.82
CA ARG A 65 3.95 3.64 -9.75
C ARG A 65 3.75 3.24 -8.30
N VAL A 66 2.50 3.06 -7.91
CA VAL A 66 2.15 2.49 -6.61
C VAL A 66 1.73 1.03 -6.75
N ASP A 67 2.04 0.22 -5.74
CA ASP A 67 1.74 -1.22 -5.79
C ASP A 67 0.25 -1.47 -5.89
N LEU A 68 -0.54 -0.86 -5.00
CA LEU A 68 -2.01 -0.91 -5.06
C LEU A 68 -2.66 0.44 -4.73
N LEU A 69 -3.75 0.74 -5.42
CA LEU A 69 -4.69 1.80 -5.09
C LEU A 69 -6.08 1.18 -4.83
N ILE A 70 -6.58 1.33 -3.60
CA ILE A 70 -7.83 0.72 -3.14
C ILE A 70 -8.93 1.77 -3.09
N GLU A 71 -10.07 1.49 -3.73
CA GLU A 71 -11.26 2.36 -3.73
C GLU A 71 -11.00 3.81 -4.15
N ASP A 72 -9.92 4.06 -4.90
CA ASP A 72 -9.44 5.41 -5.24
C ASP A 72 -9.23 6.31 -4.00
N LYS A 73 -8.76 5.70 -2.89
CA LYS A 73 -8.63 6.37 -1.58
C LYS A 73 -7.37 6.01 -0.79
N VAL A 74 -6.94 4.74 -0.85
CA VAL A 74 -5.84 4.24 -0.01
C VAL A 74 -4.74 3.66 -0.89
N ILE A 75 -3.53 4.23 -0.78
CA ILE A 75 -2.32 3.68 -1.40
C ILE A 75 -1.73 2.59 -0.51
N ILE A 76 -1.39 1.44 -1.09
CA ILE A 76 -0.66 0.37 -0.41
C ILE A 76 0.68 0.17 -1.11
N GLU A 77 1.73 0.09 -0.31
CA GLU A 77 3.09 -0.26 -0.71
C GLU A 77 3.50 -1.54 0.03
N ILE A 78 3.94 -2.55 -0.71
CA ILE A 78 4.24 -3.88 -0.19
C ILE A 78 5.74 -4.04 -0.13
N ARG A 79 6.24 -4.55 1.00
CA ARG A 79 7.66 -4.81 1.16
C ARG A 79 7.91 -6.22 1.71
N ALA A 80 9.08 -6.77 1.42
CA ALA A 80 9.56 -8.03 1.98
C ALA A 80 11.03 -7.92 2.37
N VAL A 81 11.35 -6.85 3.11
CA VAL A 81 12.72 -6.46 3.48
C VAL A 81 12.92 -6.55 5.00
N PRO A 82 14.16 -6.72 5.51
CA PRO A 82 14.41 -6.83 6.95
C PRO A 82 13.77 -5.73 7.81
N GLU A 83 13.76 -4.49 7.31
CA GLU A 83 13.17 -3.35 8.03
C GLU A 83 12.60 -2.26 7.12
N ILE A 84 11.54 -1.59 7.58
CA ILE A 84 11.05 -0.35 6.96
C ILE A 84 11.80 0.84 7.56
N ASN A 85 12.74 1.40 6.80
CA ASN A 85 13.43 2.63 7.15
C ASN A 85 12.59 3.91 6.87
N ASN A 86 13.15 5.08 7.22
CA ASN A 86 12.50 6.38 7.05
C ASN A 86 12.27 6.76 5.59
N TYR A 87 13.12 6.30 4.66
CA TYR A 87 12.97 6.59 3.23
C TYR A 87 11.63 6.09 2.70
N HIS A 88 11.24 4.84 3.01
CA HIS A 88 9.94 4.29 2.62
C HIS A 88 8.76 5.12 3.16
N THR A 89 8.90 5.62 4.38
CA THR A 89 7.84 6.39 5.04
C THR A 89 7.69 7.77 4.40
N TYR A 90 8.81 8.45 4.13
CA TYR A 90 8.81 9.75 3.44
C TYR A 90 8.38 9.64 1.98
N GLN A 91 8.75 8.56 1.29
CA GLN A 91 8.31 8.28 -0.08
C GLN A 91 6.79 8.19 -0.14
N LEU A 92 6.18 7.33 0.68
CA LEU A 92 4.73 7.18 0.69
C LEU A 92 4.02 8.47 1.16
N LEU A 93 4.56 9.20 2.14
CA LEU A 93 4.02 10.51 2.51
C LEU A 93 4.04 11.52 1.34
N ASN A 94 5.12 11.55 0.55
CA ASN A 94 5.21 12.38 -0.64
C ASN A 94 4.19 11.97 -1.69
N TYR A 95 3.97 10.68 -1.90
CA TYR A 95 2.91 10.20 -2.80
C TYR A 95 1.55 10.72 -2.38
N LEU A 96 1.21 10.63 -1.08
CA LEU A 96 -0.04 11.15 -0.54
C LEU A 96 -0.18 12.66 -0.74
N ARG A 97 0.89 13.43 -0.52
CA ARG A 97 0.87 14.89 -0.70
C ARG A 97 0.67 15.29 -2.15
N ILE A 98 1.35 14.62 -3.08
CA ILE A 98 1.28 14.91 -4.52
C ILE A 98 -0.08 14.53 -5.10
N THR A 99 -0.63 13.40 -4.67
CA THR A 99 -1.91 12.88 -5.19
C THR A 99 -3.13 13.45 -4.48
N GLY A 100 -2.96 14.02 -3.29
CA GLY A 100 -4.05 14.44 -2.42
C GLY A 100 -4.76 13.30 -1.68
N TYR A 101 -4.32 12.04 -1.84
CA TYR A 101 -4.86 10.95 -1.04
C TYR A 101 -4.52 11.15 0.44
N LYS A 102 -5.45 10.73 1.32
CA LYS A 102 -5.34 10.99 2.76
C LYS A 102 -4.66 9.89 3.55
N LEU A 103 -4.59 8.69 2.98
CA LEU A 103 -4.09 7.51 3.67
C LEU A 103 -3.23 6.62 2.78
N GLY A 104 -2.09 6.23 3.30
CA GLY A 104 -1.25 5.16 2.75
C GLY A 104 -0.88 4.12 3.80
N MET A 105 -0.58 2.90 3.37
CA MET A 105 -0.04 1.86 4.24
C MET A 105 1.19 1.19 3.62
N LEU A 106 2.23 1.00 4.42
CA LEU A 106 3.33 0.08 4.12
C LEU A 106 3.04 -1.25 4.79
N LEU A 107 3.11 -2.34 4.02
CA LEU A 107 2.93 -3.70 4.52
C LEU A 107 4.23 -4.49 4.32
N ASN A 108 5.06 -4.58 5.36
CA ASN A 108 6.25 -5.41 5.32
C ASN A 108 5.96 -6.84 5.78
N PHE A 109 6.03 -7.79 4.85
CA PHE A 109 5.79 -9.21 5.11
C PHE A 109 7.03 -9.95 5.66
N HIS A 110 8.17 -9.27 5.87
CA HIS A 110 9.34 -9.88 6.50
C HIS A 110 9.28 -9.88 8.04
N SER A 111 8.42 -9.08 8.65
CA SER A 111 8.34 -8.95 10.10
C SER A 111 7.82 -10.23 10.77
N LEU A 112 8.37 -10.57 11.95
CA LEU A 112 7.97 -11.76 12.73
C LEU A 112 6.47 -11.72 13.08
N LEU A 113 5.99 -10.59 13.59
CA LEU A 113 4.57 -10.31 13.70
C LEU A 113 4.16 -9.36 12.59
N PHE A 114 3.10 -9.71 11.85
CA PHE A 114 2.61 -8.87 10.75
C PHE A 114 2.37 -7.42 11.18
N LYS A 115 1.79 -7.20 12.36
CA LYS A 115 1.48 -5.86 12.89
C LYS A 115 2.72 -4.97 13.04
N ASP A 116 3.89 -5.56 13.29
CA ASP A 116 5.14 -4.80 13.49
C ASP A 116 5.73 -4.38 12.13
N GLY A 117 5.33 -5.06 11.05
CA GLY A 117 5.67 -4.71 9.67
C GLY A 117 4.70 -3.73 9.01
N VAL A 118 3.61 -3.35 9.69
CA VAL A 118 2.62 -2.41 9.13
C VAL A 118 2.89 -1.00 9.62
N LYS A 119 3.05 -0.06 8.67
CA LYS A 119 3.01 1.37 8.97
C LYS A 119 1.86 2.04 8.26
N ARG A 120 1.13 2.87 9.01
CA ARG A 120 0.03 3.69 8.51
C ARG A 120 0.53 5.14 8.40
N ILE A 121 0.34 5.78 7.26
CA ILE A 121 0.80 7.15 7.00
C ILE A 121 -0.40 8.00 6.58
N VAL A 122 -0.58 9.14 7.24
CA VAL A 122 -1.74 10.01 7.06
C VAL A 122 -1.34 11.37 6.48
N ASN A 123 -2.19 11.90 5.61
CA ASN A 123 -2.08 13.22 5.01
C ASN A 123 -3.40 13.97 5.22
N HIS A 124 -3.50 14.69 6.35
CA HIS A 124 -4.70 15.46 6.72
C HIS A 124 -6.00 14.63 6.71
N LEU A 125 -5.94 13.40 7.24
CA LEU A 125 -7.08 12.49 7.35
C LEU A 125 -8.02 12.86 8.50
#